data_AF-A0A831XPW2-F1
#
_entry.id   AF-A0A831XPW2-F1
#
_cell.length_a   1.000
_cell.length_b   1.000
_cell.length_c   1.000
_cell.angle_alpha   90.00
_cell.angle_beta   90.00
_cell.angle_gamma   90.00
#
_symmetry.space_group_name_H-M   'P 1'
#
loop_
_entity.id
_entity.type
_entity.pdbx_description
1 polymer ?
#
loop_
_entity_poly.entity_id
_entity_poly.type
_entity_poly.pdbx_seq_one_letter_code
_entity_poly.pdbx_strand_id
1 'polypeptide(L)' 'MRAVKGRAQGNIVHLLEPHTELTDQEVVVLIPTQADESQIATLLFAGIWSDMPDEEWQALQQALNEGVRIGEEPR' A
#
# COMPACT_ATOMS: atom_id res chain seq x y z
N MET A 1 -6.45 -7.09 1.38
CA MET A 1 -5.15 -6.58 1.86
C MET A 1 -5.27 -5.07 1.89
N ARG A 2 -4.99 -4.43 3.02
CA ARG A 2 -5.02 -2.96 3.16
C ARG A 2 -3.63 -2.54 3.60
N ALA A 3 -3.09 -1.48 3.01
CA ALA A 3 -1.86 -0.90 3.53
C ALA A 3 -2.21 -0.01 4.73
N VAL A 4 -1.36 -0.03 5.76
CA VAL A 4 -1.51 0.79 6.95
C VAL A 4 -0.21 1.55 7.19
N LYS A 5 -0.32 2.84 7.55
CA LYS A 5 0.85 3.69 7.81
C LYS A 5 1.18 3.72 9.29
N GLY A 6 2.46 3.62 9.59
CA GLY A 6 2.98 3.77 10.93
C GLY A 6 4.35 4.43 10.95
N ARG A 7 4.71 4.97 12.11
CA ARG A 7 6.04 5.45 12.43
C ARG A 7 6.78 4.39 13.24
N ALA A 8 7.93 3.96 12.73
CA ALA A 8 8.84 3.13 13.50
C ALA A 8 9.50 3.95 14.63
N GLN A 9 9.38 3.49 15.87
CA GLN A 9 10.08 4.03 17.03
C GLN A 9 10.73 2.85 17.78
N GLY A 10 12.06 2.77 17.71
CA GLY A 10 12.78 1.57 18.15
C GLY A 10 12.33 0.35 17.32
N ASN A 11 11.88 -0.71 18.00
CA ASN A 11 11.42 -1.95 17.37
C ASN A 11 9.89 -2.04 17.26
N ILE A 12 9.18 -0.92 17.47
CA ILE A 12 7.72 -0.86 17.47
C ILE A 12 7.27 0.07 16.35
N VAL A 13 6.33 -0.38 15.52
CA VAL A 13 5.65 0.46 14.53
C VAL A 13 4.36 0.99 15.15
N HIS A 14 4.32 2.30 15.41
CA HIS A 14 3.13 2.98 15.89
C HIS A 14 2.29 3.46 14.71
N LEU A 15 1.06 3.00 14.60
CA LEU A 15 0.17 3.43 13.53
C LEU A 15 -0.10 4.93 13.61
N LEU A 16 -0.15 5.59 12.46
CA LEU A 16 -0.48 7.02 12.39
C LEU A 16 -1.98 7.26 12.61
N GLU A 17 -2.80 6.31 12.18
CA GLU A 17 -4.24 6.31 12.40
C GLU A 17 -4.64 5.06 13.20
N PRO A 18 -5.60 5.18 14.13
CA PRO A 18 -6.06 4.03 14.90
C PRO A 18 -6.83 3.06 13.99
N HIS A 19 -6.35 1.82 13.92
CA HIS A 19 -7.05 0.72 13.25
C HIS A 19 -7.51 -0.30 14.29
N THR A 20 -8.82 -0.47 14.42
CA THR A 20 -9.46 -1.35 15.40
C THR A 20 -9.43 -2.84 15.02
N GLU A 21 -9.03 -3.15 13.79
CA GLU A 21 -9.14 -4.50 13.21
C GLU A 21 -7.83 -5.28 13.17
N LEU A 22 -6.69 -4.65 13.52
CA LEU A 22 -5.38 -5.32 13.57
C LEU A 22 -5.29 -6.22 14.81
N THR A 23 -5.97 -7.35 14.75
CA THR A 23 -6.01 -8.36 15.81
C THR A 23 -5.19 -9.57 15.38
N ASP A 24 -4.02 -9.73 16.01
CA ASP A 24 -3.06 -10.84 15.85
C ASP A 24 -2.91 -11.39 14.41
N GLN A 25 -2.30 -10.57 13.54
CA GLN A 25 -2.09 -10.89 12.14
C GLN A 25 -0.65 -10.59 11.71
N GLU A 26 -0.12 -11.39 10.78
CA GLU A 26 1.16 -11.11 10.14
C GLU A 26 1.07 -9.83 9.29
N VAL A 27 2.07 -8.97 9.41
CA VAL A 27 2.16 -7.71 8.66
C VAL A 27 3.50 -7.61 7.95
N VAL A 28 3.49 -7.02 6.75
CA VAL A 28 4.71 -6.73 5.97
C VAL A 28 5.01 -5.25 6.09
N VAL A 29 6.24 -4.93 6.53
CA VAL A 29 6.73 -3.54 6.63
C VAL A 29 7.78 -3.31 5.55
N LEU A 30 7.57 -2.29 4.73
CA LEU A 30 8.54 -1.86 3.72
C LEU A 30 9.42 -0.75 4.30
N ILE A 31 10.73 -1.01 4.40
CA ILE A 31 11.73 -0.06 4.90
C ILE A 31 12.76 0.19 3.80
N PRO A 32 12.89 1.42 3.27
CA PRO A 32 13.95 1.71 2.31
C PRO A 32 15.31 1.64 3.01
N THR A 33 16.23 0.87 2.45
CA THR A 33 17.62 0.81 2.95
C THR A 33 18.51 1.86 2.29
N GLN A 34 18.10 2.37 1.12
CA GLN A 34 18.76 3.45 0.39
C GLN A 34 17.69 4.31 -0.30
N ALA A 35 17.92 5.63 -0.37
CA ALA A 35 17.02 6.56 -1.05
C ALA A 35 17.39 6.63 -2.55
N ASP A 36 16.99 5.63 -3.32
CA ASP A 36 16.93 5.75 -4.77
C ASP A 36 15.51 6.15 -5.22
N GLU A 37 15.39 6.75 -6.41
CA GLU A 37 14.10 7.26 -6.90
C GLU A 37 13.05 6.16 -7.11
N SER A 38 13.46 4.93 -7.42
CA SER A 38 12.57 3.79 -7.64
C SER A 38 11.99 3.21 -6.34
N GLN A 39 12.79 3.14 -5.27
CA GLN A 39 12.31 2.77 -3.93
C GLN A 39 11.41 3.86 -3.36
N ILE A 40 11.71 5.13 -3.61
CA ILE A 40 10.82 6.25 -3.26
C ILE A 40 9.48 6.10 -3.96
N ALA A 41 9.45 5.81 -5.26
CA ALA A 41 8.21 5.56 -6.00
C ALA A 41 7.42 4.40 -5.39
N THR A 42 8.08 3.29 -5.03
CA THR A 42 7.45 2.12 -4.40
C THR A 42 6.78 2.48 -3.07
N LEU A 43 7.45 3.29 -2.24
CA LEU A 43 6.90 3.74 -0.97
C LEU A 43 5.77 4.75 -1.14
N LEU A 44 5.84 5.60 -2.16
CA LEU A 44 4.74 6.50 -2.53
C LEU A 44 3.50 5.70 -2.94
N PHE A 45 3.66 4.66 -3.77
CA PHE A 45 2.55 3.78 -4.14
C PHE A 45 1.98 3.03 -2.94
N ALA A 46 2.83 2.48 -2.07
CA ALA A 46 2.37 1.84 -0.83
C ALA A 46 1.61 2.82 0.08
N GLY A 47 2.05 4.07 0.12
CA GLY A 47 1.38 5.15 0.83
C GLY A 47 0.01 5.49 0.24
N ILE A 48 -0.08 5.61 -1.09
CA ILE A 48 -1.34 5.85 -1.81
C ILE A 48 -2.31 4.70 -1.59
N TRP A 49 -1.85 3.46 -1.70
CA TRP A 49 -2.68 2.28 -1.42
C TRP A 49 -3.16 2.21 0.02
N SER A 50 -2.42 2.77 0.97
CA SER A 50 -2.84 2.82 2.37
C SER A 50 -3.99 3.80 2.62
N ASP A 51 -4.02 4.88 1.84
CA ASP A 51 -5.05 5.92 1.95
C ASP A 51 -6.26 5.64 1.06
N MET A 52 -6.15 4.64 0.17
CA MET A 52 -7.21 4.27 -0.77
C MET A 52 -8.46 3.83 -0.01
N PRO A 53 -9.62 4.47 -0.26
CA PRO A 53 -10.91 4.04 0.28
C PRO A 53 -11.27 2.62 -0.15
N ASP A 54 -12.07 1.91 0.66
CA ASP A 54 -12.45 0.52 0.40
C ASP A 54 -13.18 0.35 -0.94
N GLU A 55 -13.99 1.34 -1.35
CA GLU A 55 -14.68 1.34 -2.65
C GLU A 55 -13.70 1.41 -3.83
N GLU A 56 -12.69 2.28 -3.74
CA GLU A 56 -11.64 2.41 -4.75
C GLU A 56 -10.77 1.15 -4.79
N TRP A 57 -10.48 0.56 -3.63
CA TRP A 57 -9.77 -0.71 -3.54
C TRP A 57 -10.53 -1.85 -4.21
N GLN A 58 -11.84 -1.97 -3.96
CA GLN A 58 -12.69 -2.97 -4.63
C GLN A 58 -12.73 -2.77 -6.15
N ALA A 59 -12.84 -1.52 -6.62
CA ALA A 59 -12.80 -1.21 -8.04
C ALA A 59 -11.45 -1.58 -8.67
N LEU A 60 -10.34 -1.30 -7.99
CA LEU A 60 -9.01 -1.70 -8.42
C LEU A 60 -8.87 -3.23 -8.47
N GLN A 61 -9.33 -3.95 -7.44
CA GLN A 61 -9.31 -5.41 -7.43
C GLN A 61 -10.12 -6.00 -8.57
N GLN A 62 -11.28 -5.43 -8.86
CA GLN A 62 -12.12 -5.83 -9.98
C GLN A 62 -11.36 -5.61 -11.31
N ALA A 63 -10.78 -4.43 -11.51
CA ALA A 63 -10.02 -4.13 -12.73
C ALA A 63 -8.82 -5.08 -12.91
N LEU A 64 -8.07 -5.36 -11.84
CA LEU A 64 -6.95 -6.31 -11.87
C LEU A 64 -7.41 -7.74 -12.19
N ASN A 65 -8.53 -8.18 -11.62
CA ASN A 65 -9.11 -9.50 -11.87
C ASN A 65 -9.69 -9.63 -13.29
N GLU A 66 -10.25 -8.54 -13.82
CA GLU A 66 -10.71 -8.43 -15.22
C GLU A 66 -9.53 -8.32 -16.20
N GLY A 67 -8.31 -8.28 -15.69
CA GLY A 67 -7.08 -8.29 -16.48
C GLY A 67 -6.87 -6.96 -17.18
N VAL A 68 -6.76 -5.86 -16.42
CA VAL A 68 -6.26 -4.58 -16.94
C VAL A 68 -5.00 -4.84 -17.78
N ARG A 69 -5.17 -4.76 -19.10
CA ARG A 69 -4.06 -4.69 -20.04
C ARG A 69 -3.51 -3.28 -19.93
N ILE A 70 -2.50 -3.09 -19.09
CA ILE A 70 -1.67 -1.90 -19.15
C ILE A 70 -0.84 -2.03 -20.43
N GLY A 71 -1.35 -1.53 -21.56
CA GLY A 71 -0.65 -1.59 -22.83
C GLY A 71 -1.51 -1.32 -24.06
N GLU A 72 -1.22 -0.17 -24.68
CA GLU A 72 -1.49 0.25 -26.07
C GLU A 72 -2.82 0.97 -26.38
N GLU A 73 -2.70 2.28 -26.64
CA GLU A 73 -3.66 3.08 -27.39
C GLU A 73 -3.94 2.43 -28.75
N PRO A 74 -5.21 2.26 -29.16
CA PRO A 74 -5.53 1.88 -30.52
C PRO A 74 -5.24 3.06 -31.46
N ARG A 75 -4.39 2.81 -32.46
CA ARG A 75 -4.15 3.70 -33.61
C ARG A 75 -5.39 3.89 -34.47
#